data_AF-A0A7R9T6F3-F1
#
_entry.id   AF-A0A7R9T6F3-F1
#
_cell.length_a   1.000
_cell.length_b   1.000
_cell.length_c   1.000
_cell.angle_alpha   90.00
_cell.angle_beta   90.00
_cell.angle_gamma   90.00
#
_symmetry.space_group_name_H-M   'P 1'
#
loop_
_entity.id
_entity.type
_entity.pdbx_description
1 polymer ?
#
loop_
_entity_poly.entity_id
_entity_poly.type
_entity_poly.pdbx_seq_one_letter_code
_entity_poly.pdbx_strand_id
1 'polypeptide(L)'
;GSARPDLADVVIGPVLRASSPEESPLLGCYLGQRLEWTVDARDAAAAAARRARDAIDVPTRLVEIRAFVRWEEAGKPENTSEEWRAAEFVAAREDLELEIISG
;
A
#
# COMPACT_ATOMS: atom_id res chain seq x y z
N GLY A 1 19.39 -32.58 15.68
CA GLY A 1 19.05 -31.19 16.04
C GLY A 1 18.84 -30.42 14.76
N SER A 2 17.65 -29.86 14.56
CA SER A 2 17.35 -29.06 13.37
C SER A 2 17.98 -27.68 13.56
N ALA A 3 19.00 -27.35 12.77
CA ALA A 3 19.58 -26.02 12.76
C ALA A 3 18.56 -25.06 12.13
N ARG A 4 18.13 -24.04 12.87
CA ARG A 4 17.40 -22.92 12.29
C ARG A 4 18.31 -22.28 11.22
N PRO A 5 17.83 -22.04 10.00
CA PRO A 5 18.59 -21.26 9.03
C PRO A 5 18.79 -19.85 9.59
N ASP A 6 20.01 -19.35 9.48
CA ASP A 6 20.35 -17.97 9.83
C ASP A 6 19.72 -17.07 8.76
N LEU A 7 18.65 -16.37 9.13
CA LEU A 7 17.92 -15.48 8.23
C LEU A 7 18.51 -14.07 8.38
N ALA A 8 19.01 -13.51 7.28
CA ALA A 8 19.46 -12.13 7.21
C ALA A 8 18.50 -11.32 6.34
N ASP A 9 17.94 -10.25 6.90
CA ASP A 9 17.12 -9.30 6.17
C ASP A 9 18.01 -8.42 5.28
N VAL A 10 17.86 -8.53 3.97
CA VAL A 10 18.55 -7.66 3.00
C VAL A 10 17.56 -6.60 2.52
N VAL A 11 17.70 -5.39 3.04
CA VAL A 11 16.92 -4.23 2.58
C VAL A 11 17.60 -3.63 1.36
N ILE A 12 17.11 -3.96 0.16
CA ILE A 12 17.53 -3.30 -1.08
C ILE A 12 16.70 -2.02 -1.22
N GLY A 13 17.36 -0.87 -1.03
CA GLY A 13 16.75 0.45 -1.22
C GLY A 13 16.23 0.70 -2.65
N PRO A 14 15.60 1.86 -2.93
CA PRO A 14 14.69 2.03 -4.07
C PRO A 14 15.34 1.95 -5.46
N VAL A 15 16.65 2.10 -5.62
CA VAL A 15 17.31 1.99 -6.93
C VAL A 15 18.72 1.41 -6.80
N LEU A 16 18.95 0.24 -7.42
CA LEU A 16 20.29 -0.25 -7.76
C LEU A 16 20.71 0.41 -9.08
N ARG A 17 21.59 1.42 -9.03
CA ARG A 17 22.27 1.93 -10.24
C ARG A 17 23.57 1.16 -10.41
N ALA A 18 23.70 0.51 -11.55
CA ALA A 18 24.98 -0.01 -12.00
C ALA A 18 25.25 0.61 -13.39
N SER A 19 26.51 0.98 -13.63
CA SER A 19 26.98 1.51 -14.92
C SER A 19 27.88 0.47 -15.55
N SER A 20 27.56 0.06 -16.77
CA SER A 20 28.42 -0.79 -17.59
C SER A 20 29.58 0.06 -18.15
N PRO A 21 30.85 -0.37 -18.10
CA PRO A 21 31.81 0.10 -19.10
C PRO A 21 31.37 -0.46 -20.46
N GLU A 22 31.55 0.34 -21.51
CA GLU A 22 31.16 0.00 -22.88
C GLU A 22 31.58 -1.43 -23.26
N GLU A 23 30.71 -2.13 -24.00
CA GLU A 23 30.87 -3.48 -24.56
C GLU A 23 30.38 -4.71 -23.75
N SER A 24 29.38 -4.58 -22.88
CA SER A 24 28.55 -5.74 -22.51
C SER A 24 27.10 -5.37 -22.17
N PRO A 25 26.08 -5.99 -22.82
CA PRO A 25 24.66 -5.65 -22.62
C PRO A 25 24.04 -6.29 -21.37
N LEU A 26 24.78 -7.07 -20.58
CA LEU A 26 24.28 -7.74 -19.39
C LEU A 26 25.11 -7.34 -18.16
N LEU A 27 24.60 -6.37 -17.42
CA LEU A 27 25.15 -5.93 -16.15
C LEU A 27 24.66 -6.90 -15.05
N GLY A 28 25.45 -7.95 -14.79
CA GLY A 28 25.14 -8.96 -13.78
C GLY A 28 25.95 -8.74 -12.50
N CYS A 29 25.28 -8.52 -11.37
CA CYS A 29 25.92 -8.63 -10.05
C CYS A 29 26.00 -10.11 -9.67
N TYR A 30 27.17 -10.72 -9.79
CA TYR A 30 27.39 -12.10 -9.35
C TYR A 30 27.71 -12.13 -7.85
N LEU A 31 26.71 -12.36 -7.02
CA LEU A 31 26.94 -12.97 -5.70
C LEU A 31 27.21 -14.45 -5.96
N GLY A 32 28.29 -15.03 -5.41
CA GLY A 32 28.76 -16.40 -5.69
C GLY A 32 27.82 -17.55 -5.29
N GLN A 33 26.53 -17.28 -5.16
CA GLN A 33 25.47 -18.19 -4.76
C GLN A 33 24.18 -17.80 -5.50
N ARG A 34 23.49 -18.81 -6.04
CA ARG A 34 22.25 -18.64 -6.80
C ARG A 34 21.16 -18.12 -5.87
N LEU A 35 20.75 -16.88 -6.05
CA LEU A 35 19.62 -16.29 -5.35
C LEU A 35 18.33 -16.63 -6.09
N GLU A 36 17.54 -17.55 -5.54
CA GLU A 36 16.16 -17.77 -5.95
C GLU A 36 15.27 -16.89 -5.06
N TRP A 37 14.57 -15.92 -5.67
CA TRP A 37 13.54 -15.17 -4.98
C TRP A 37 12.17 -15.57 -5.54
N THR A 38 11.22 -15.77 -4.63
CA THR A 38 9.81 -15.98 -4.95
C THR A 38 9.06 -14.76 -4.45
N VAL A 39 8.44 -14.00 -5.34
CA VAL A 39 7.46 -12.99 -4.92
C VAL A 39 6.23 -13.74 -4.44
N ASP A 40 5.86 -13.58 -3.17
CA ASP A 40 4.60 -14.12 -2.67
C ASP A 40 3.46 -13.43 -3.44
N ALA A 41 2.55 -14.21 -4.01
CA ALA A 41 1.39 -13.68 -4.73
C ALA A 41 0.54 -12.75 -3.85
N ARG A 42 0.57 -12.92 -2.52
CA ARG A 42 -0.07 -12.01 -1.55
C ARG A 42 0.60 -10.65 -1.54
N ASP A 43 1.92 -10.59 -1.63
CA ASP A 43 2.66 -9.32 -1.68
C ASP A 43 2.40 -8.59 -2.99
N ALA A 44 2.34 -9.33 -4.10
CA ALA A 44 1.96 -8.78 -5.40
C ALA A 44 0.53 -8.22 -5.39
N ALA A 45 -0.44 -8.95 -4.82
CA ALA A 45 -1.83 -8.50 -4.70
C ALA A 45 -1.95 -7.26 -3.79
N ALA A 46 -1.27 -7.25 -2.65
CA ALA A 46 -1.26 -6.10 -1.74
C ALA A 46 -0.61 -4.87 -2.39
N ALA A 47 0.45 -5.06 -3.19
CA ALA A 47 1.09 -3.98 -3.93
C ALA A 47 0.22 -3.45 -5.08
N ALA A 48 -0.59 -4.31 -5.71
CA ALA A 48 -1.57 -3.89 -6.70
C ALA A 48 -2.72 -3.10 -6.05
N ALA A 49 -3.25 -3.57 -4.91
CA ALA A 49 -4.31 -2.88 -4.17
C ALA A 49 -3.87 -1.49 -3.68
N ARG A 50 -2.64 -1.36 -3.17
CA ARG A 50 -2.07 -0.04 -2.81
C ARG A 50 -1.98 0.90 -4.01
N ARG A 51 -1.46 0.41 -5.15
CA ARG A 51 -1.41 1.22 -6.37
C ARG A 51 -2.79 1.65 -6.88
N ALA A 52 -3.77 0.76 -6.79
CA ALA A 52 -5.14 1.08 -7.15
C ALA A 52 -5.71 2.18 -6.24
N ARG A 53 -5.48 2.09 -4.93
CA ARG A 53 -5.86 3.13 -3.97
C ARG A 53 -5.18 4.48 -4.26
N ASP A 54 -3.87 4.47 -4.48
CA ASP A 54 -3.09 5.69 -4.76
C ASP A 54 -3.49 6.37 -6.09
N ALA A 55 -4.11 5.64 -7.01
CA ALA A 55 -4.61 6.16 -8.28
C ALA A 55 -6.04 6.74 -8.20
N ILE A 56 -6.74 6.55 -7.07
CA ILE A 56 -8.09 7.05 -6.88
C ILE A 56 -8.01 8.46 -6.30
N ASP A 57 -8.58 9.42 -7.03
CA ASP A 57 -8.83 10.76 -6.52
C ASP A 57 -10.31 10.87 -6.12
N VAL A 58 -10.59 10.83 -4.81
CA VAL A 58 -11.95 10.97 -4.28
C VAL A 58 -12.22 12.46 -4.01
N PRO A 59 -13.18 13.10 -4.70
CA PRO A 59 -13.49 14.50 -4.46
C PRO A 59 -13.91 14.76 -3.01
N THR A 60 -13.37 15.81 -2.38
CA THR A 60 -13.68 16.18 -0.99
C THR A 60 -15.17 16.29 -0.72
N ARG A 61 -15.94 16.86 -1.65
CA ARG A 61 -17.38 17.01 -1.51
C ARG A 61 -18.11 15.67 -1.42
N LEU A 62 -17.63 14.64 -2.10
CA LEU A 62 -18.19 13.30 -2.02
C LEU A 62 -17.91 12.67 -0.66
N VAL A 63 -16.70 12.88 -0.12
CA VAL A 63 -16.33 12.45 1.23
C VAL A 63 -17.22 13.11 2.29
N GLU A 64 -17.49 14.42 2.17
CA GLU A 64 -18.43 15.14 3.06
C GLU A 64 -19.82 14.51 3.07
N ILE A 65 -20.35 14.19 1.88
CA ILE A 65 -21.68 13.57 1.73
C ILE A 65 -21.66 12.16 2.35
N ARG A 66 -20.63 11.35 2.06
CA ARG A 66 -20.51 10.00 2.64
C ARG A 66 -20.41 10.04 4.16
N ALA A 67 -19.64 10.97 4.73
CA ALA A 67 -19.55 11.16 6.18
C ALA A 67 -20.90 11.55 6.79
N PHE A 68 -21.66 12.43 6.12
CA PHE A 68 -23.02 12.78 6.55
C PHE A 68 -23.98 11.59 6.50
N VAL A 69 -23.92 10.75 5.46
CA VAL A 69 -24.78 9.55 5.39
C VAL A 69 -24.44 8.57 6.50
N ARG A 70 -23.15 8.29 6.73
CA ARG A 70 -22.69 7.41 7.82
C ARG A 70 -23.15 7.91 9.19
N TRP A 71 -23.20 9.23 9.36
CA TRP A 71 -23.70 9.87 10.56
C TRP A 71 -25.20 9.63 10.80
N GLU A 72 -26.02 9.78 9.76
CA GLU A 72 -27.47 9.54 9.83
C GLU A 72 -27.77 8.06 10.10
N GLU A 73 -26.97 7.14 9.56
CA GLU A 73 -27.13 5.69 9.76
C GLU A 73 -26.67 5.22 11.15
N ALA A 74 -25.53 5.70 11.65
CA ALA A 74 -24.98 5.31 12.94
C ALA A 74 -25.61 6.04 14.14
N GLY A 75 -26.32 7.14 13.88
CA GLY A 75 -26.86 8.04 14.88
C GLY A 75 -25.83 9.07 15.34
N LYS A 76 -26.28 10.33 15.44
CA LYS A 76 -25.42 11.45 15.79
C LYS A 76 -24.88 11.37 17.22
N PRO A 77 -23.54 11.33 17.43
CA PRO A 77 -22.98 11.52 18.76
C PRO A 77 -23.35 12.91 19.27
N GLU A 78 -23.77 13.01 20.53
CA GLU A 78 -24.17 14.28 21.15
C GLU A 78 -23.02 15.30 21.22
N ASN A 79 -21.77 14.83 21.10
CA ASN A 79 -20.56 15.65 21.18
C ASN A 79 -19.64 15.42 19.97
N THR A 80 -20.03 15.95 18.80
CA THR A 80 -19.19 15.97 17.59
C THR A 80 -18.04 16.98 17.75
N SER A 81 -16.95 16.55 18.38
CA SER A 81 -15.69 17.30 18.42
C SER A 81 -15.07 17.42 17.01
N GLU A 82 -14.11 18.33 16.86
CA GLU A 82 -13.36 18.48 15.59
C GLU A 82 -12.55 17.22 15.27
N GLU A 83 -11.94 16.59 16.27
CA GLU A 83 -11.21 15.32 16.14
C GLU A 83 -12.12 14.20 15.65
N TRP A 84 -13.34 14.11 16.21
CA TRP A 84 -14.32 13.12 15.77
C TRP A 84 -14.72 13.34 14.32
N ARG A 85 -14.95 14.59 13.92
CA ARG A 85 -15.30 14.93 12.54
C ARG A 85 -14.18 14.56 11.57
N ALA A 86 -12.92 14.81 11.95
CA ALA A 86 -11.77 14.43 11.15
C ALA A 86 -11.66 12.89 11.00
N ALA A 87 -11.91 12.15 12.08
CA ALA A 87 -11.92 10.68 12.04
C ALA A 87 -13.04 10.14 11.13
N GLU A 88 -14.25 10.70 11.21
CA GLU A 88 -15.36 10.29 10.33
C GLU A 88 -15.06 10.61 8.86
N PHE A 89 -14.36 11.72 8.60
CA PHE A 89 -13.93 12.09 7.26
C PHE A 89 -12.93 11.09 6.66
N VAL A 90 -11.98 10.63 7.48
CA VAL A 90 -11.03 9.58 7.09
C VAL A 90 -11.76 8.28 6.80
N ALA A 91 -12.65 7.85 7.70
CA ALA A 91 -13.44 6.64 7.52
C ALA A 91 -14.33 6.69 6.27
N ALA A 92 -15.01 7.81 6.02
CA ALA A 92 -15.83 8.01 4.84
C ALA A 92 -15.02 7.96 3.53
N ARG A 93 -13.78 8.47 3.55
CA ARG A 93 -12.90 8.39 2.39
C ARG A 93 -12.43 6.96 2.14
N GLU A 94 -12.01 6.25 3.18
CA GLU A 94 -11.58 4.85 3.06
C GLU A 94 -12.73 3.96 2.54
N ASP A 95 -13.95 4.21 2.99
CA ASP A 95 -15.15 3.51 2.53
C ASP A 95 -15.39 3.70 1.02
N LEU A 96 -15.29 4.96 0.53
CA LEU A 96 -15.40 5.28 -0.89
C LEU A 96 -14.25 4.66 -1.71
N GLU A 97 -13.01 4.75 -1.22
CA GLU A 97 -11.85 4.13 -1.87
C GLU A 97 -12.03 2.62 -2.00
N LEU A 98 -12.57 1.96 -0.97
CA LEU A 98 -12.84 0.51 -1.00
C LEU A 98 -13.93 0.16 -2.00
N GLU A 99 -15.05 0.89 -2.02
CA GLU A 99 -16.15 0.67 -2.97
C GLU A 99 -15.67 0.77 -4.43
N ILE A 100 -14.85 1.78 -4.74
CA ILE A 100 -14.28 1.97 -6.08
C ILE A 100 -13.35 0.80 -6.46
N ILE A 101 -12.57 0.28 -5.51
CA ILE A 101 -11.65 -0.85 -5.75
C ILE A 101 -12.42 -2.16 -5.90
N SER A 102 -13.50 -2.38 -5.12
CA SER A 102 -14.25 -3.63 -5.12
C SER A 102 -15.20 -3.77 -6.32
N GLY A 103 -15.71 -2.67 -6.86
CA GLY A 103 -16.66 -2.64 -7.98
C GLY A 103 -18.10 -2.90 -7.57
#